data_AF-A0A7W1QL10-F1
#
_entry.id   AF-A0A7W1QL10-F1
#
_cell.length_a   1.000
_cell.length_b   1.000
_cell.length_c   1.000
_cell.angle_alpha   90.00
_cell.angle_beta   90.00
_cell.angle_gamma   90.00
#
_symmetry.space_group_name_H-M   'P 1'
#
loop_
_entity.id
_entity.type
_entity.pdbx_description
1 polymer ?
#
loop_
_entity_poly.entity_id
_entity_poly.type
_entity_poly.pdbx_seq_one_letter_code
_entity_poly.pdbx_strand_id
1 'polypeptide(L)'
;MIIRTLGLGFLLLGPSGLVAQAPRAGLQVLPVLDFPEAGLDDTASYQGYQTRFYRDSKQNAVQVYLEPRGGRVVTLWADAANESAGFTVRDAAGRAARLNWEAVGAEVAEGTTSRSIEYRLTADASHIEVGGFLLGSMRLERDYQYGKRHLQPLTLPPFRVTEESLLVADVARLPAPERNRHLALLRAPDSETLRSRLGPAVMLRCAVSSCTVRVDRASLDGRNRLGLELGVDSRRAKVQVSGERISIRTRPGARISFAVKVTTDATPLTPLQRNEIFNPAFLAFLAQAAAATDDPGKVRYRRMERQVRAVELLSSKEKLMAGLPNFATYFGRDMMMTALMMRPIWTAGMSEHVLASVLRKLGPGGDVSHEEALGGQAIRENAVVYDSLITGYRRASRAGHRPKADSLLQQARSVLGELQKTRENYHMIDDEF
;
A
#
# COMPACT_ATOMS: atom_id res chain seq x y z
N MET A 1 64.82 -20.59 -43.11
CA MET A 1 64.20 -19.44 -43.82
C MET A 1 63.36 -18.66 -42.80
N ILE A 2 64.00 -17.65 -42.18
CA ILE A 2 63.51 -16.36 -41.62
C ILE A 2 62.09 -16.37 -40.99
N ILE A 3 61.90 -16.44 -39.66
CA ILE A 3 62.02 -15.42 -38.57
C ILE A 3 61.04 -14.21 -38.64
N ARG A 4 60.12 -14.21 -37.66
CA ARG A 4 59.45 -13.12 -36.88
C ARG A 4 59.44 -11.68 -37.42
N THR A 5 58.31 -10.97 -37.27
CA THR A 5 58.20 -9.75 -36.41
C THR A 5 56.73 -9.40 -36.08
N LEU A 6 56.52 -8.86 -34.88
CA LEU A 6 55.29 -8.37 -34.25
C LEU A 6 54.67 -7.16 -34.99
N GLY A 7 53.33 -7.07 -34.99
CA GLY A 7 52.58 -5.84 -35.21
C GLY A 7 51.80 -5.47 -33.94
N LEU A 8 52.22 -4.40 -33.27
CA LEU A 8 51.51 -3.75 -32.17
C LEU A 8 50.18 -3.16 -32.69
N GLY A 9 49.05 -3.64 -32.19
CA GLY A 9 47.75 -3.01 -32.33
C GLY A 9 47.37 -2.30 -31.03
N PHE A 10 47.40 -0.96 -31.05
CA PHE A 10 46.99 -0.07 -29.95
C PHE A 10 45.55 -0.36 -29.50
N LEU A 11 45.37 -0.70 -28.22
CA LEU A 11 44.07 -0.65 -27.54
C LEU A 11 43.77 0.81 -27.18
N LEU A 12 42.91 1.46 -27.98
CA LEU A 12 42.24 2.70 -27.59
C LEU A 12 41.02 2.33 -26.73
N LEU A 13 41.17 2.46 -25.41
CA LEU A 13 40.06 2.49 -24.45
C LEU A 13 39.21 3.76 -24.72
N GLY A 14 38.13 3.59 -25.48
CA GLY A 14 37.07 4.59 -25.61
C GLY A 14 36.24 4.67 -24.32
N PRO A 15 35.72 5.85 -23.95
CA PRO A 15 35.04 6.05 -22.68
C PRO A 15 33.76 5.24 -22.63
N SER A 16 33.59 4.52 -21.52
CA SER A 16 32.38 3.78 -21.16
C SER A 16 31.17 4.71 -21.22
N GLY A 17 30.45 4.67 -22.34
CA GLY A 17 29.14 5.28 -22.45
C GLY A 17 28.23 4.60 -21.43
N LEU A 18 27.69 5.38 -20.49
CA LEU A 18 26.50 4.99 -19.74
C LEU A 18 25.39 4.78 -20.78
N VAL A 19 25.20 3.53 -21.18
CA VAL A 19 23.98 3.12 -21.86
C VAL A 19 22.88 3.30 -20.82
N ALA A 20 22.09 4.36 -20.97
CA ALA A 20 20.83 4.49 -20.28
C ALA A 20 20.02 3.23 -20.61
N GLN A 21 19.90 2.31 -19.65
CA GLN A 21 18.99 1.17 -19.77
C GLN A 21 17.59 1.76 -19.98
N ALA A 22 17.02 1.51 -21.15
CA ALA A 22 15.61 1.75 -21.37
C ALA A 22 14.83 1.04 -20.24
N PRO A 23 13.81 1.69 -19.64
CA PRO A 23 13.00 1.02 -18.64
C PRO A 23 12.46 -0.28 -19.25
N ARG A 24 12.63 -1.41 -18.55
CA ARG A 24 11.99 -2.67 -18.92
C ARG A 24 10.49 -2.39 -19.09
N ALA A 25 9.95 -2.66 -20.28
CA ALA A 25 8.51 -2.58 -20.52
C ALA A 25 7.80 -3.48 -19.50
N GLY A 26 6.76 -2.96 -18.85
CA GLY A 26 6.04 -3.73 -17.84
C GLY A 26 5.24 -4.87 -18.46
N LEU A 27 4.93 -5.86 -17.63
CA LEU A 27 4.11 -7.01 -17.99
C LEU A 27 2.63 -6.63 -17.88
N GLN A 28 1.87 -6.88 -18.95
CA GLN A 28 0.42 -6.73 -18.92
C GLN A 28 -0.20 -7.87 -18.11
N VAL A 29 -1.07 -7.53 -17.16
CA VAL A 29 -1.79 -8.47 -16.28
C VAL A 29 -3.29 -8.20 -16.32
N LEU A 30 -4.08 -9.27 -16.26
CA LEU A 30 -5.54 -9.20 -16.11
C LEU A 30 -5.91 -9.30 -14.63
N PRO A 31 -7.09 -8.79 -14.22
CA PRO A 31 -7.57 -8.98 -12.87
C PRO A 31 -7.80 -10.47 -12.57
N VAL A 32 -7.36 -10.91 -11.40
CA VAL A 32 -7.68 -12.22 -10.82
C VAL A 32 -9.16 -12.31 -10.46
N LEU A 33 -9.69 -11.21 -9.91
CA LEU A 33 -11.09 -11.00 -9.55
C LEU A 33 -11.53 -9.58 -9.94
N ASP A 34 -12.78 -9.42 -10.35
CA ASP A 34 -13.44 -8.14 -10.67
C ASP A 34 -14.84 -8.16 -10.05
N PHE A 35 -15.22 -7.08 -9.36
CA PHE A 35 -16.51 -6.95 -8.70
C PHE A 35 -17.13 -5.56 -8.97
N PRO A 36 -18.45 -5.50 -9.18
CA PRO A 36 -19.38 -6.63 -9.29
C PRO A 36 -19.23 -7.38 -10.61
N GLU A 37 -19.47 -8.70 -10.60
CA GLU A 37 -19.45 -9.53 -11.80
C GLU A 37 -20.88 -9.71 -12.36
N ALA A 38 -21.10 -9.19 -13.58
CA ALA A 38 -22.40 -9.29 -14.24
C ALA A 38 -22.83 -10.75 -14.43
N GLY A 39 -24.07 -11.07 -14.03
CA GLY A 39 -24.64 -12.42 -14.07
C GLY A 39 -24.26 -13.31 -12.89
N LEU A 40 -23.36 -12.87 -11.99
CA LEU A 40 -23.10 -13.55 -10.72
C LEU A 40 -23.60 -12.76 -9.52
N ASP A 41 -23.41 -11.44 -9.54
CA ASP A 41 -23.72 -10.55 -8.43
C ASP A 41 -24.95 -9.68 -8.73
N ASP A 42 -25.65 -9.29 -7.66
CA ASP A 42 -26.59 -8.17 -7.72
C ASP A 42 -25.79 -6.86 -7.76
N THR A 43 -25.53 -6.37 -8.98
CA THR A 43 -24.77 -5.13 -9.21
C THR A 43 -25.37 -3.90 -8.53
N ALA A 44 -26.68 -3.88 -8.25
CA ALA A 44 -27.34 -2.75 -7.59
C ALA A 44 -26.90 -2.62 -6.12
N SER A 45 -26.68 -3.74 -5.44
CA SER A 45 -26.19 -3.79 -4.05
C SER A 45 -24.81 -3.14 -3.88
N TYR A 46 -24.01 -3.05 -4.94
CA TYR A 46 -22.69 -2.40 -4.92
C TYR A 46 -22.77 -0.88 -4.99
N GLN A 47 -23.93 -0.31 -5.35
CA GLN A 47 -24.15 1.15 -5.39
C GLN A 47 -23.10 1.89 -6.24
N GLY A 48 -22.64 1.22 -7.31
CA GLY A 48 -21.62 1.70 -8.24
C GLY A 48 -20.17 1.49 -7.79
N TYR A 49 -19.92 0.94 -6.60
CA TYR A 49 -18.59 0.51 -6.16
C TYR A 49 -18.05 -0.54 -7.14
N GLN A 50 -16.81 -0.35 -7.57
CA GLN A 50 -16.12 -1.27 -8.47
C GLN A 50 -14.76 -1.60 -7.87
N THR A 51 -14.33 -2.86 -7.95
CA THR A 51 -13.00 -3.24 -7.51
C THR A 51 -12.42 -4.36 -8.33
N ARG A 52 -11.11 -4.28 -8.57
CA ARG A 52 -10.32 -5.29 -9.26
C ARG A 52 -9.14 -5.71 -8.42
N PHE A 53 -8.84 -7.00 -8.46
CA PHE A 53 -7.69 -7.58 -7.79
C PHE A 53 -6.69 -8.03 -8.84
N TYR A 54 -5.46 -7.54 -8.76
CA TYR A 54 -4.35 -7.88 -9.63
C TYR A 54 -3.26 -8.62 -8.85
N ARG A 55 -2.29 -9.15 -9.59
CA ARG A 55 -1.04 -9.68 -9.05
C ARG A 55 0.09 -8.78 -9.50
N ASP A 56 0.94 -8.33 -8.57
CA ASP A 56 2.14 -7.58 -8.93
C ASP A 56 3.24 -8.48 -9.52
N SER A 57 4.42 -7.90 -9.81
CA SER A 57 5.56 -8.66 -10.33
C SER A 57 6.08 -9.78 -9.41
N LYS A 58 5.71 -9.75 -8.13
CA LYS A 58 6.02 -10.77 -7.10
C LYS A 58 4.79 -11.56 -6.68
N GLN A 59 3.72 -11.52 -7.48
CA GLN A 59 2.46 -12.24 -7.22
C GLN A 59 1.72 -11.80 -5.95
N ASN A 60 2.08 -10.67 -5.33
CA ASN A 60 1.34 -10.13 -4.20
C ASN A 60 -0.03 -9.60 -4.68
N ALA A 61 -1.04 -9.66 -3.82
CA ALA A 61 -2.36 -9.15 -4.15
C ALA A 61 -2.34 -7.61 -4.17
N VAL A 62 -2.89 -7.04 -5.23
CA VAL A 62 -3.12 -5.60 -5.34
C VAL A 62 -4.60 -5.38 -5.60
N GLN A 63 -5.30 -4.74 -4.66
CA GLN A 63 -6.68 -4.35 -4.87
C GLN A 63 -6.73 -2.89 -5.32
N VAL A 64 -7.48 -2.63 -6.39
CA VAL A 64 -7.83 -1.26 -6.77
C VAL A 64 -9.34 -1.13 -6.72
N TYR A 65 -9.85 -0.08 -6.07
CA TYR A 65 -11.28 0.18 -6.05
C TYR A 65 -11.64 1.63 -6.37
N LEU A 66 -12.82 1.77 -6.96
CA LEU A 66 -13.48 3.03 -7.29
C LEU A 66 -14.73 3.11 -6.41
N GLU A 67 -14.74 4.05 -5.47
CA GLU A 67 -15.90 4.35 -4.64
C GLU A 67 -16.59 5.61 -5.22
N PRO A 68 -17.77 5.47 -5.82
CA PRO A 68 -18.37 6.53 -6.63
C PRO A 68 -18.99 7.67 -5.82
N ARG A 69 -19.42 7.44 -4.56
CA ARG A 69 -20.13 8.46 -3.77
C ARG A 69 -19.21 9.58 -3.34
N GLY A 70 -18.00 9.22 -2.97
CA GLY A 70 -16.91 10.11 -2.62
C GLY A 70 -16.01 10.44 -3.81
N GLY A 71 -16.10 9.72 -4.93
CA GLY A 71 -15.15 9.86 -6.05
C GLY A 71 -13.74 9.43 -5.63
N ARG A 72 -13.65 8.45 -4.72
CA ARG A 72 -12.40 7.98 -4.11
C ARG A 72 -11.85 6.83 -4.94
N VAL A 73 -10.55 6.89 -5.24
CA VAL A 73 -9.79 5.80 -5.85
C VAL A 73 -8.73 5.37 -4.86
N VAL A 74 -8.60 4.07 -4.65
CA VAL A 74 -7.57 3.52 -3.77
C VAL A 74 -6.93 2.32 -4.42
N THR A 75 -5.60 2.27 -4.35
CA THR A 75 -4.78 1.10 -4.60
C THR A 75 -4.22 0.61 -3.27
N LEU A 76 -4.59 -0.60 -2.88
CA LEU A 76 -4.09 -1.29 -1.71
C LEU A 76 -3.13 -2.38 -2.16
N TRP A 77 -1.95 -2.40 -1.56
CA TRP A 77 -0.91 -3.38 -1.79
C TRP A 77 -0.76 -4.30 -0.59
N ALA A 78 -1.09 -5.58 -0.76
CA ALA A 78 -0.92 -6.59 0.28
C ALA A 78 0.53 -7.08 0.31
N ASP A 79 1.42 -6.24 0.82
CA ASP A 79 2.84 -6.52 1.02
C ASP A 79 3.18 -6.59 2.52
N ALA A 80 4.48 -6.59 2.87
CA ALA A 80 4.91 -6.61 4.27
C ALA A 80 4.53 -5.34 5.05
N ALA A 81 4.23 -4.23 4.38
CA ALA A 81 3.87 -2.95 4.99
C ALA A 81 2.36 -2.63 4.94
N ASN A 82 1.57 -3.43 4.20
CA ASN A 82 0.12 -3.25 4.04
C ASN A 82 -0.22 -1.85 3.55
N GLU A 83 0.36 -1.47 2.43
CA GLU A 83 0.31 -0.10 1.96
C GLU A 83 -0.99 0.22 1.21
N SER A 84 -1.33 1.51 1.21
CA SER A 84 -2.37 2.05 0.34
C SER A 84 -1.99 3.42 -0.18
N ALA A 85 -2.37 3.68 -1.43
CA ALA A 85 -2.28 4.96 -2.08
C ALA A 85 -3.66 5.33 -2.65
N GLY A 86 -4.23 6.42 -2.17
CA GLY A 86 -5.55 6.86 -2.60
C GLY A 86 -5.64 8.36 -2.87
N PHE A 87 -6.59 8.73 -3.71
CA PHE A 87 -6.93 10.11 -4.06
C PHE A 87 -8.43 10.26 -4.33
N THR A 88 -8.91 11.50 -4.28
CA THR A 88 -10.32 11.85 -4.49
C THR A 88 -10.44 12.76 -5.71
N VAL A 89 -11.45 12.49 -6.55
CA VAL A 89 -11.73 13.26 -7.77
C VAL A 89 -13.06 13.97 -7.66
N ARG A 90 -13.05 15.28 -7.90
CA ARG A 90 -14.23 16.15 -7.97
C ARG A 90 -14.43 16.71 -9.37
N ASP A 91 -15.68 16.95 -9.75
CA ASP A 91 -16.00 17.75 -10.93
C ASP A 91 -15.79 19.25 -10.67
N ALA A 92 -15.99 20.08 -11.69
CA ALA A 92 -15.87 21.54 -11.59
C ALA A 92 -16.81 22.19 -10.54
N ALA A 93 -17.91 21.51 -10.18
CA ALA A 93 -18.86 21.96 -9.16
C ALA A 93 -18.52 21.43 -7.75
N GLY A 94 -17.41 20.70 -7.59
CA GLY A 94 -16.98 20.13 -6.32
C GLY A 94 -17.71 18.84 -5.92
N ARG A 95 -18.51 18.25 -6.82
CA ARG A 95 -19.21 16.97 -6.59
C ARG A 95 -18.30 15.80 -6.93
N ALA A 96 -18.57 14.61 -6.42
CA ALA A 96 -17.83 13.41 -6.82
C ALA A 96 -17.86 13.22 -8.34
N ALA A 97 -16.67 13.13 -8.96
CA ALA A 97 -16.59 12.83 -10.38
C ALA A 97 -16.86 11.33 -10.61
N ARG A 98 -17.67 11.00 -11.61
CA ARG A 98 -17.86 9.61 -12.03
C ARG A 98 -16.62 9.11 -12.75
N LEU A 99 -16.01 8.06 -12.20
CA LEU A 99 -14.83 7.40 -12.74
C LEU A 99 -15.19 6.02 -13.28
N ASN A 100 -14.55 5.63 -14.39
CA ASN A 100 -14.69 4.31 -14.98
C ASN A 100 -13.31 3.77 -15.40
N TRP A 101 -13.17 2.45 -15.40
CA TRP A 101 -12.01 1.79 -15.99
C TRP A 101 -11.90 2.08 -17.50
N GLU A 102 -10.73 2.54 -17.96
CA GLU A 102 -10.47 2.69 -19.41
C GLU A 102 -10.08 1.35 -20.05
N ALA A 103 -9.37 0.52 -19.29
CA ALA A 103 -8.91 -0.80 -19.72
C ALA A 103 -9.17 -1.85 -18.64
N VAL A 104 -9.26 -3.12 -19.03
CA VAL A 104 -9.40 -4.25 -18.08
C VAL A 104 -8.06 -4.55 -17.41
N GLY A 105 -6.98 -4.61 -18.21
CA GLY A 105 -5.65 -4.93 -17.74
C GLY A 105 -4.95 -3.79 -17.00
N ALA A 106 -3.91 -4.16 -16.29
CA ALA A 106 -2.93 -3.27 -15.69
C ALA A 106 -1.52 -3.66 -16.17
N GLU A 107 -0.57 -2.75 -16.07
CA GLU A 107 0.84 -3.01 -16.33
C GLU A 107 1.59 -3.11 -15.01
N VAL A 108 2.34 -4.19 -14.79
CA VAL A 108 3.20 -4.35 -13.61
C VAL A 108 4.67 -4.30 -14.01
N ALA A 109 5.47 -3.61 -13.22
CA ALA A 109 6.90 -3.49 -13.48
C ALA A 109 7.71 -3.68 -12.19
N GLU A 110 8.93 -4.18 -12.36
CA GLU A 110 9.90 -4.35 -11.30
C GLU A 110 11.13 -3.49 -11.60
N GLY A 111 11.43 -2.57 -10.68
CA GLY A 111 12.68 -1.83 -10.63
C GLY A 111 13.70 -2.51 -9.72
N THR A 112 14.87 -1.90 -9.55
CA THR A 112 15.95 -2.47 -8.71
C THR A 112 15.56 -2.65 -7.25
N THR A 113 14.78 -1.71 -6.70
CA THR A 113 14.37 -1.69 -5.29
C THR A 113 12.88 -1.43 -5.10
N SER A 114 12.10 -1.48 -6.18
CA SER A 114 10.69 -1.11 -6.14
C SER A 114 9.87 -1.92 -7.13
N ARG A 115 8.56 -1.94 -6.90
CA ARG A 115 7.56 -2.57 -7.77
C ARG A 115 6.47 -1.54 -8.06
N SER A 116 5.89 -1.61 -9.25
CA SER A 116 4.81 -0.71 -9.63
C SER A 116 3.68 -1.42 -10.36
N ILE A 117 2.48 -0.87 -10.22
CA ILE A 117 1.30 -1.21 -11.01
C ILE A 117 0.76 0.06 -11.66
N GLU A 118 0.42 0.00 -12.94
CA GLU A 118 -0.20 1.08 -13.69
C GLU A 118 -1.53 0.62 -14.28
N TYR A 119 -2.59 1.40 -14.08
CA TYR A 119 -3.90 1.17 -14.67
C TYR A 119 -4.47 2.50 -15.20
N ARG A 120 -5.50 2.42 -16.03
CA ARG A 120 -6.07 3.60 -16.69
C ARG A 120 -7.52 3.83 -16.32
N LEU A 121 -7.84 5.09 -16.05
CA LEU A 121 -9.17 5.56 -15.69
C LEU A 121 -9.64 6.63 -16.66
N THR A 122 -10.96 6.73 -16.77
CA THR A 122 -11.65 7.87 -17.39
C THR A 122 -12.53 8.58 -16.37
N ALA A 123 -12.63 9.89 -16.50
CA ALA A 123 -13.62 10.69 -15.80
C ALA A 123 -14.67 11.22 -16.78
N ASP A 124 -15.95 11.08 -16.43
CA ASP A 124 -17.09 11.57 -17.23
C ASP A 124 -17.30 13.09 -17.03
N ALA A 125 -16.22 13.86 -17.14
CA ALA A 125 -16.20 15.31 -17.05
C ALA A 125 -15.06 15.88 -17.90
N SER A 126 -15.20 17.14 -18.33
CA SER A 126 -14.15 17.87 -19.07
C SER A 126 -13.25 18.72 -18.17
N HIS A 127 -13.58 18.80 -16.88
CA HIS A 127 -12.75 19.42 -15.85
C HIS A 127 -12.93 18.66 -14.55
N ILE A 128 -11.83 18.17 -13.99
CA ILE A 128 -11.77 17.56 -12.67
C ILE A 128 -10.71 18.21 -11.79
N GLU A 129 -10.94 18.16 -10.48
CA GLU A 129 -9.97 18.46 -9.43
C GLU A 129 -9.63 17.16 -8.71
N VAL A 130 -8.34 16.85 -8.60
CA VAL A 130 -7.84 15.68 -7.89
C VAL A 130 -7.10 16.15 -6.63
N GLY A 131 -7.38 15.53 -5.49
CA GLY A 131 -6.76 15.88 -4.22
C GLY A 131 -7.06 14.84 -3.14
N GLY A 132 -6.89 15.21 -1.87
CA GLY A 132 -7.10 14.27 -0.76
C GLY A 132 -6.15 13.07 -0.84
N PHE A 133 -4.92 13.31 -1.30
CA PHE A 133 -3.92 12.26 -1.41
C PHE A 133 -3.62 11.66 -0.05
N LEU A 134 -3.67 10.33 0.03
CA LEU A 134 -3.31 9.58 1.23
C LEU A 134 -2.43 8.41 0.81
N LEU A 135 -1.16 8.49 1.16
CA LEU A 135 -0.16 7.45 0.92
C LEU A 135 0.30 6.97 2.30
N GLY A 136 0.18 5.68 2.59
CA GLY A 136 0.52 5.13 3.90
C GLY A 136 0.07 3.69 4.03
N SER A 137 -0.49 3.32 5.19
CA SER A 137 -1.05 1.98 5.38
C SER A 137 -2.52 1.92 4.95
N MET A 138 -3.02 0.72 4.69
CA MET A 138 -4.44 0.45 4.52
C MET A 138 -5.27 0.90 5.73
N ARG A 139 -4.77 0.70 6.95
CA ARG A 139 -5.46 1.13 8.18
C ARG A 139 -5.73 2.63 8.17
N LEU A 140 -4.73 3.40 7.72
CA LEU A 140 -4.84 4.84 7.58
C LEU A 140 -5.93 5.25 6.58
N GLU A 141 -6.01 4.57 5.44
CA GLU A 141 -7.07 4.78 4.45
C GLU A 141 -8.46 4.45 5.00
N ARG A 142 -8.57 3.37 5.77
CA ARG A 142 -9.82 2.99 6.42
C ARG A 142 -10.27 4.04 7.44
N ASP A 143 -9.38 4.51 8.31
CA ASP A 143 -9.70 5.56 9.29
C ASP A 143 -10.08 6.89 8.62
N TYR A 144 -9.39 7.23 7.52
CA TYR A 144 -9.72 8.38 6.68
C TYR A 144 -11.15 8.27 6.10
N GLN A 145 -11.57 7.08 5.72
CA GLN A 145 -12.92 6.83 5.21
C GLN A 145 -13.98 6.77 6.32
N TYR A 146 -13.71 6.12 7.45
CA TYR A 146 -14.61 6.08 8.61
C TYR A 146 -14.87 7.48 9.17
N GLY A 147 -13.83 8.31 9.23
CA GLY A 147 -13.95 9.72 9.57
C GLY A 147 -14.61 10.59 8.47
N LYS A 148 -15.10 9.99 7.39
CA LYS A 148 -15.74 10.66 6.23
C LYS A 148 -14.89 11.77 5.60
N ARG A 149 -13.57 11.73 5.78
CA ARG A 149 -12.65 12.78 5.31
C ARG A 149 -12.59 12.85 3.79
N HIS A 150 -12.67 11.69 3.12
CA HIS A 150 -12.79 11.59 1.66
C HIS A 150 -14.04 12.27 1.07
N LEU A 151 -15.05 12.61 1.88
CA LEU A 151 -16.25 13.34 1.45
C LEU A 151 -16.11 14.87 1.61
N GLN A 152 -15.06 15.32 2.31
CA GLN A 152 -14.86 16.75 2.58
C GLN A 152 -14.34 17.50 1.34
N PRO A 153 -14.47 18.84 1.31
CA PRO A 153 -13.90 19.67 0.25
C PRO A 153 -12.38 19.49 0.15
N LEU A 154 -11.86 19.41 -1.08
CA LEU A 154 -10.42 19.28 -1.34
C LEU A 154 -9.60 20.50 -0.89
N THR A 155 -10.26 21.61 -0.52
CA THR A 155 -9.64 22.83 -0.02
C THR A 155 -9.31 22.78 1.47
N LEU A 156 -9.80 21.77 2.20
CA LEU A 156 -9.44 21.61 3.60
C LEU A 156 -7.97 21.22 3.76
N PRO A 157 -7.36 21.51 4.93
CA PRO A 157 -6.00 21.08 5.21
C PRO A 157 -5.81 19.56 5.02
N PRO A 158 -4.63 19.13 4.53
CA PRO A 158 -4.31 17.71 4.38
C PRO A 158 -4.46 16.94 5.69
N PHE A 159 -4.92 15.70 5.59
CA PHE A 159 -5.00 14.82 6.74
C PHE A 159 -3.60 14.41 7.20
N ARG A 160 -3.37 14.51 8.51
CA ARG A 160 -2.13 14.10 9.16
C ARG A 160 -2.44 13.15 10.29
N VAL A 161 -1.58 12.14 10.43
CA VAL A 161 -1.61 11.22 11.57
C VAL A 161 -1.18 11.99 12.81
N THR A 162 -2.05 12.03 13.82
CA THR A 162 -1.82 12.78 15.06
C THR A 162 -0.59 12.26 15.79
N GLU A 163 -0.47 10.94 15.90
CA GLU A 163 0.59 10.26 16.63
C GLU A 163 1.97 10.50 15.99
N GLU A 164 2.06 10.44 14.65
CA GLU A 164 3.27 10.83 13.92
C GLU A 164 3.62 12.31 14.16
N SER A 165 2.60 13.19 14.15
CA SER A 165 2.79 14.63 14.38
C SER A 165 3.31 14.92 15.79
N LEU A 166 2.84 14.18 16.80
CA LEU A 166 3.33 14.25 18.18
C LEU A 166 4.79 13.83 18.29
N LEU A 167 5.19 12.71 17.66
CA LEU A 167 6.58 12.26 17.62
C LEU A 167 7.49 13.35 17.01
N VAL A 168 7.11 13.94 15.88
CA VAL A 168 7.87 15.02 15.24
C VAL A 168 8.01 16.23 16.17
N ALA A 169 6.92 16.64 16.83
CA ALA A 169 6.94 17.73 17.80
C ALA A 169 7.82 17.40 19.02
N ASP A 170 7.87 16.14 19.43
CA ASP A 170 8.69 15.69 20.54
C ASP A 170 10.17 15.68 20.24
N VAL A 171 10.56 15.19 19.06
CA VAL A 171 11.94 15.29 18.57
C VAL A 171 12.39 16.75 18.51
N ALA A 172 11.56 17.64 17.98
CA ALA A 172 11.90 19.06 17.84
C ALA A 172 12.19 19.76 19.19
N ARG A 173 11.50 19.34 20.25
CA ARG A 173 11.60 19.89 21.62
C ARG A 173 12.77 19.32 22.44
N LEU A 174 13.51 18.33 21.95
CA LEU A 174 14.67 17.78 22.66
C LEU A 174 15.87 18.76 22.66
N PRO A 175 16.76 18.68 23.67
CA PRO A 175 18.04 19.36 23.63
C PRO A 175 18.84 18.98 22.38
N ALA A 176 19.62 19.91 21.82
CA ALA A 176 20.27 19.74 20.52
C ALA A 176 21.08 18.42 20.37
N PRO A 177 21.87 17.97 21.36
CA PRO A 177 22.60 16.71 21.24
C PRO A 177 21.68 15.49 21.10
N GLU A 178 20.59 15.41 21.87
CA GLU A 178 19.62 14.32 21.79
C GLU A 178 18.77 14.43 20.53
N ARG A 179 18.35 15.64 20.16
CA ARG A 179 17.61 15.87 18.91
C ARG A 179 18.39 15.34 17.70
N ASN A 180 19.68 15.61 17.61
CA ASN A 180 20.52 15.13 16.51
C ASN A 180 20.64 13.59 16.49
N ARG A 181 20.74 12.94 17.65
CA ARG A 181 20.73 11.47 17.75
C ARG A 181 19.41 10.87 17.27
N HIS A 182 18.29 11.47 17.67
CA HIS A 182 16.95 11.00 17.29
C HIS A 182 16.68 11.23 15.79
N LEU A 183 17.11 12.36 15.24
CA LEU A 183 17.05 12.65 13.81
C LEU A 183 17.87 11.65 12.99
N ALA A 184 19.06 11.28 13.45
CA ALA A 184 19.89 10.26 12.80
C ALA A 184 19.20 8.88 12.75
N LEU A 185 18.57 8.45 13.85
CA LEU A 185 17.79 7.21 13.90
C LEU A 185 16.61 7.22 12.92
N LEU A 186 15.99 8.40 12.73
CA LEU A 186 14.92 8.64 11.78
C LEU A 186 15.41 8.94 10.36
N ARG A 187 16.72 8.87 10.10
CA ARG A 187 17.32 9.19 8.78
C ARG A 187 16.93 10.57 8.26
N ALA A 188 16.77 11.54 9.15
CA ALA A 188 16.44 12.92 8.81
C ALA A 188 17.65 13.81 9.13
N PRO A 189 18.13 14.65 8.20
CA PRO A 189 19.24 15.57 8.46
C PRO A 189 18.86 16.68 9.44
N ASP A 190 17.58 17.08 9.45
CA ASP A 190 17.06 18.16 10.28
C ASP A 190 15.57 17.95 10.60
N SER A 191 15.04 18.79 11.50
CA SER A 191 13.64 18.73 11.92
C SER A 191 12.66 19.16 10.81
N GLU A 192 13.11 19.92 9.82
CA GLU A 192 12.26 20.34 8.70
C GLU A 192 12.00 19.17 7.75
N THR A 193 13.05 18.42 7.41
CA THR A 193 12.97 17.19 6.62
C THR A 193 12.15 16.11 7.32
N LEU A 194 12.26 15.98 8.65
CA LEU A 194 11.38 15.07 9.39
C LEU A 194 9.92 15.52 9.32
N ARG A 195 9.65 16.82 9.52
CA ARG A 195 8.30 17.38 9.46
C ARG A 195 7.68 17.26 8.06
N SER A 196 8.48 17.37 7.00
CA SER A 196 7.98 17.26 5.63
C SER A 196 7.45 15.87 5.29
N ARG A 197 7.82 14.82 6.04
CA ARG A 197 7.32 13.43 5.87
C ARG A 197 5.90 13.21 6.40
N LEU A 198 5.35 14.18 7.15
CA LEU A 198 3.96 14.12 7.66
C LEU A 198 2.90 14.29 6.57
N GLY A 199 3.28 14.69 5.35
CA GLY A 199 2.39 14.82 4.20
C GLY A 199 3.09 14.41 2.91
N PRO A 200 2.34 14.21 1.82
CA PRO A 200 2.93 13.88 0.54
C PRO A 200 3.53 15.11 -0.15
N ALA A 201 4.61 14.90 -0.91
CA ALA A 201 5.17 15.91 -1.80
C ALA A 201 4.57 15.76 -3.19
N VAL A 202 4.05 16.86 -3.77
CA VAL A 202 3.44 16.88 -5.11
C VAL A 202 4.34 17.62 -6.09
N MET A 203 4.67 16.99 -7.21
CA MET A 203 5.54 17.54 -8.25
C MET A 203 4.92 17.32 -9.64
N LEU A 204 4.82 18.40 -10.43
CA LEU A 204 4.41 18.33 -11.83
C LEU A 204 5.63 18.28 -12.74
N ARG A 205 5.63 17.34 -13.69
CA ARG A 205 6.60 17.31 -14.80
C ARG A 205 5.83 17.19 -16.11
N CYS A 206 6.05 18.12 -17.03
CA CYS A 206 5.44 18.07 -18.36
C CYS A 206 6.53 18.02 -19.44
N ALA A 207 6.29 17.15 -20.41
CA ALA A 207 6.98 17.04 -21.68
C ALA A 207 6.00 17.34 -22.83
N VAL A 208 6.51 17.28 -24.06
CA VAL A 208 5.75 17.65 -25.29
C VAL A 208 4.44 16.86 -25.43
N SER A 209 4.41 15.59 -25.04
CA SER A 209 3.24 14.70 -25.23
C SER A 209 2.71 14.06 -23.94
N SER A 210 3.29 14.39 -22.78
CA SER A 210 2.86 13.83 -21.50
C SER A 210 3.07 14.83 -20.36
N CYS A 211 2.11 14.89 -19.44
CA CYS A 211 2.28 15.50 -18.14
C CYS A 211 2.10 14.41 -17.07
N THR A 212 3.05 14.32 -16.15
CA THR A 212 2.99 13.43 -15.00
C THR A 212 2.97 14.26 -13.73
N VAL A 213 1.98 14.03 -12.88
CA VAL A 213 1.99 14.54 -11.50
C VAL A 213 2.40 13.41 -10.59
N ARG A 214 3.51 13.61 -9.87
CA ARG A 214 4.05 12.64 -8.92
C ARG A 214 3.75 13.10 -7.50
N VAL A 215 3.17 12.19 -6.73
CA VAL A 215 2.85 12.33 -5.31
C VAL A 215 3.67 11.29 -4.57
N ASP A 216 4.63 11.70 -3.76
CA ASP A 216 5.49 10.79 -3.01
C ASP A 216 5.34 11.01 -1.51
N ARG A 217 5.45 9.93 -0.74
CA ARG A 217 5.64 10.00 0.71
C ARG A 217 6.67 8.96 1.15
N ALA A 218 7.68 9.41 1.89
CA ALA A 218 8.55 8.50 2.63
C ALA A 218 7.90 8.15 3.97
N SER A 219 8.14 6.94 4.48
CA SER A 219 7.81 6.60 5.87
C SER A 219 8.48 7.58 6.83
N LEU A 220 7.94 7.73 8.04
CA LEU A 220 8.43 8.72 9.00
C LEU A 220 9.93 8.51 9.34
N ASP A 221 10.36 7.25 9.43
CA ASP A 221 11.75 6.83 9.64
C ASP A 221 12.61 6.78 8.37
N GLY A 222 12.03 7.11 7.21
CA GLY A 222 12.71 7.23 5.92
C GLY A 222 13.22 5.91 5.34
N ARG A 223 12.71 4.74 5.79
CA ARG A 223 13.10 3.43 5.25
C ARG A 223 12.33 3.01 4.01
N ASN A 224 11.10 3.47 3.88
CA ASN A 224 10.23 3.11 2.77
C ASN A 224 9.70 4.34 2.06
N ARG A 225 9.29 4.15 0.81
CA ARG A 225 8.69 5.17 -0.03
C ARG A 225 7.53 4.59 -0.82
N LEU A 226 6.41 5.27 -0.70
CA LEU A 226 5.24 5.04 -1.53
C LEU A 226 5.10 6.22 -2.51
N GLY A 227 4.85 5.90 -3.77
CA GLY A 227 4.67 6.87 -4.84
C GLY A 227 3.37 6.62 -5.59
N LEU A 228 2.71 7.69 -5.98
CA LEU A 228 1.55 7.72 -6.86
C LEU A 228 1.81 8.71 -8.00
N GLU A 229 1.65 8.28 -9.24
CA GLU A 229 1.83 9.10 -10.43
C GLU A 229 0.54 9.14 -11.24
N LEU A 230 0.10 10.34 -11.62
CA LEU A 230 -1.00 10.58 -12.54
C LEU A 230 -0.43 11.02 -13.89
N GLY A 231 -0.54 10.16 -14.90
CA GLY A 231 -0.08 10.42 -16.27
C GLY A 231 -1.21 10.90 -17.18
N VAL A 232 -1.01 12.02 -17.87
CA VAL A 232 -2.02 12.64 -18.74
C VAL A 232 -1.37 13.00 -20.09
N ASP A 233 -2.07 12.76 -21.20
CA ASP A 233 -1.62 13.24 -22.53
C ASP A 233 -1.79 14.77 -22.61
N SER A 234 -0.66 15.50 -22.58
CA SER A 234 -0.62 16.96 -22.57
C SER A 234 -1.16 17.60 -23.86
N ARG A 235 -1.32 16.82 -24.93
CA ARG A 235 -1.96 17.28 -26.19
C ARG A 235 -3.48 17.29 -26.08
N ARG A 236 -4.05 16.53 -25.14
CA ARG A 236 -5.50 16.37 -24.95
C ARG A 236 -6.03 17.14 -23.74
N ALA A 237 -5.21 17.34 -22.72
CA ALA A 237 -5.60 17.99 -21.49
C ALA A 237 -4.49 18.91 -20.93
N LYS A 238 -4.92 19.99 -20.28
CA LYS A 238 -4.06 20.88 -19.51
C LYS A 238 -4.07 20.45 -18.05
N VAL A 239 -2.88 20.36 -17.44
CA VAL A 239 -2.68 20.00 -16.04
C VAL A 239 -2.09 21.17 -15.28
N GLN A 240 -2.62 21.47 -14.09
CA GLN A 240 -2.10 22.49 -13.18
C GLN A 240 -2.08 21.95 -11.76
N VAL A 241 -1.07 22.34 -10.97
CA VAL A 241 -0.95 21.96 -9.55
C VAL A 241 -0.99 23.20 -8.67
N SER A 242 -1.77 23.15 -7.60
CA SER A 242 -1.87 24.20 -6.58
C SER A 242 -1.90 23.57 -5.19
N GLY A 243 -0.76 23.61 -4.49
CA GLY A 243 -0.56 22.83 -3.27
C GLY A 243 -0.71 21.34 -3.55
N GLU A 244 -1.57 20.66 -2.79
CA GLU A 244 -1.88 19.23 -2.97
C GLU A 244 -3.11 18.97 -3.88
N ARG A 245 -3.51 19.96 -4.70
CA ARG A 245 -4.62 19.82 -5.65
C ARG A 245 -4.11 19.88 -7.08
N ILE A 246 -4.72 19.05 -7.93
CA ILE A 246 -4.40 18.94 -9.36
C ILE A 246 -5.66 19.26 -10.15
N SER A 247 -5.59 20.27 -11.01
CA SER A 247 -6.65 20.59 -11.97
C SER A 247 -6.31 19.96 -13.31
N ILE A 248 -7.21 19.13 -13.86
CA ILE A 248 -7.07 18.54 -15.20
C ILE A 248 -8.26 18.99 -16.05
N ARG A 249 -7.98 19.60 -17.21
CA ARG A 249 -9.00 20.16 -18.10
C ARG A 249 -8.79 19.75 -19.54
N THR A 250 -9.85 19.27 -20.19
CA THR A 250 -9.92 18.96 -21.62
C THR A 250 -10.77 20.01 -22.35
N ARG A 251 -10.98 19.83 -23.65
CA ARG A 251 -11.97 20.61 -24.41
C ARG A 251 -13.38 20.35 -23.84
N PRO A 252 -14.29 21.35 -23.86
CA PRO A 252 -15.67 21.16 -23.43
C PRO A 252 -16.32 19.92 -24.06
N GLY A 253 -16.98 19.10 -23.24
CA GLY A 253 -17.64 17.87 -23.67
C GLY A 253 -16.72 16.65 -23.87
N ALA A 254 -15.39 16.81 -23.86
CA ALA A 254 -14.46 15.68 -23.94
C ALA A 254 -14.23 15.06 -22.55
N ARG A 255 -14.19 13.73 -22.48
CA ARG A 255 -13.82 12.99 -21.26
C ARG A 255 -12.33 13.13 -20.98
N ILE A 256 -11.95 13.01 -19.71
CA ILE A 256 -10.55 12.98 -19.28
C ILE A 256 -10.12 11.51 -19.16
N SER A 257 -9.03 11.13 -19.82
CA SER A 257 -8.32 9.86 -19.63
C SER A 257 -6.98 10.13 -18.95
N PHE A 258 -6.63 9.30 -17.97
CA PHE A 258 -5.36 9.38 -17.26
C PHE A 258 -4.91 8.01 -16.76
N ALA A 259 -3.60 7.81 -16.74
CA ALA A 259 -2.96 6.66 -16.11
C ALA A 259 -2.71 6.94 -14.63
N VAL A 260 -2.87 5.91 -13.81
CA VAL A 260 -2.51 5.91 -12.39
C VAL A 260 -1.46 4.84 -12.19
N LYS A 261 -0.27 5.26 -11.75
CA LYS A 261 0.82 4.35 -11.41
C LYS A 261 1.12 4.44 -9.92
N VAL A 262 1.10 3.32 -9.22
CA VAL A 262 1.49 3.24 -7.81
C VAL A 262 2.79 2.45 -7.72
N THR A 263 3.75 2.96 -6.96
CA THR A 263 5.09 2.38 -6.80
C THR A 263 5.41 2.23 -5.31
N THR A 264 5.88 1.05 -4.90
CA THR A 264 6.30 0.75 -3.53
C THR A 264 7.70 0.12 -3.50
N ASP A 265 8.45 0.40 -2.44
CA ASP A 265 9.69 -0.30 -2.07
C ASP A 265 9.53 -1.26 -0.88
N ALA A 266 8.30 -1.45 -0.38
CA ALA A 266 8.03 -2.40 0.69
C ALA A 266 8.34 -3.84 0.25
N THR A 267 8.76 -4.65 1.22
CA THR A 267 9.14 -6.06 0.97
C THR A 267 7.93 -6.86 0.47
N PRO A 268 8.05 -7.64 -0.62
CA PRO A 268 7.02 -8.58 -1.05
C PRO A 268 6.72 -9.63 0.03
N LEU A 269 5.47 -10.04 0.13
CA LEU A 269 5.08 -11.33 0.68
C LEU A 269 5.43 -12.45 -0.32
N THR A 270 5.40 -13.67 0.19
CA THR A 270 5.55 -14.92 -0.57
C THR A 270 4.19 -15.62 -0.66
N PRO A 271 3.39 -15.39 -1.74
CA PRO A 271 2.07 -16.01 -1.87
C PRO A 271 2.14 -17.54 -1.82
N LEU A 272 1.16 -18.16 -1.16
CA LEU A 272 0.99 -19.60 -1.18
C LEU A 272 0.35 -20.04 -2.50
N GLN A 273 0.82 -21.15 -3.04
CA GLN A 273 0.28 -21.75 -4.26
C GLN A 273 -1.02 -22.53 -3.97
N ARG A 274 -1.83 -22.71 -5.02
CA ARG A 274 -3.11 -23.43 -4.96
C ARG A 274 -3.01 -24.79 -4.25
N ASN A 275 -1.96 -25.56 -4.55
CA ASN A 275 -1.70 -26.89 -3.99
C ASN A 275 -1.03 -26.88 -2.61
N GLU A 276 -0.49 -25.74 -2.17
CA GLU A 276 -0.06 -25.55 -0.77
C GLU A 276 -1.29 -25.26 0.11
N ILE A 277 -2.30 -24.57 -0.42
CA ILE A 277 -3.53 -24.19 0.28
C ILE A 277 -4.52 -25.35 0.33
N PHE A 278 -4.91 -25.88 -0.82
CA PHE A 278 -6.02 -26.84 -0.95
C PHE A 278 -5.53 -28.27 -1.13
N ASN A 279 -6.23 -29.22 -0.50
CA ASN A 279 -5.89 -30.64 -0.60
C ASN A 279 -6.24 -31.23 -1.99
N PRO A 280 -5.58 -32.34 -2.37
CA PRO A 280 -5.81 -32.97 -3.68
C PRO A 280 -7.27 -33.38 -3.93
N ALA A 281 -8.00 -33.81 -2.90
CA ALA A 281 -9.39 -34.23 -3.04
C ALA A 281 -10.31 -33.07 -3.43
N PHE A 282 -10.13 -31.90 -2.80
CA PHE A 282 -10.86 -30.69 -3.17
C PHE A 282 -10.46 -30.19 -4.56
N LEU A 283 -9.18 -30.25 -4.93
CA LEU A 283 -8.74 -29.86 -6.28
C LEU A 283 -9.34 -30.77 -7.36
N ALA A 284 -9.46 -32.08 -7.11
CA ALA A 284 -10.16 -32.99 -8.00
C ALA A 284 -11.66 -32.67 -8.11
N PHE A 285 -12.32 -32.37 -6.99
CA PHE A 285 -13.72 -31.91 -6.96
C PHE A 285 -13.91 -30.62 -7.79
N LEU A 286 -13.01 -29.63 -7.63
CA LEU A 286 -13.06 -28.39 -8.38
C LEU A 286 -12.86 -28.62 -9.88
N ALA A 287 -11.92 -29.50 -10.27
CA ALA A 287 -11.68 -29.87 -11.66
C ALA A 287 -12.89 -30.57 -12.30
N GLN A 288 -13.59 -31.43 -11.56
CA GLN A 288 -14.84 -32.05 -12.03
C GLN A 288 -15.93 -30.99 -12.26
N ALA A 289 -16.07 -30.03 -11.35
CA ALA A 289 -17.02 -28.94 -11.52
C ALA A 289 -16.71 -28.05 -12.74
N ALA A 290 -15.42 -27.86 -13.05
CA ALA A 290 -14.98 -27.10 -14.22
C ALA A 290 -15.39 -27.75 -15.56
N ALA A 291 -15.64 -29.05 -15.58
CA ALA A 291 -16.05 -29.80 -16.77
C ALA A 291 -17.55 -29.70 -17.08
N ALA A 292 -18.33 -28.96 -16.29
CA ALA A 292 -19.76 -28.80 -16.52
C ALA A 292 -20.05 -28.11 -17.87
N THR A 293 -20.96 -28.68 -18.66
CA THR A 293 -21.32 -28.20 -20.00
C THR A 293 -22.64 -27.44 -20.02
N ASP A 294 -23.51 -27.65 -19.04
CA ASP A 294 -24.78 -26.95 -18.84
C ASP A 294 -24.58 -25.58 -18.17
N ASP A 295 -25.50 -24.65 -18.42
CA ASP A 295 -25.39 -23.28 -17.90
C ASP A 295 -25.43 -23.21 -16.36
N PRO A 296 -26.31 -23.93 -15.64
CA PRO A 296 -26.29 -23.95 -14.18
C PRO A 296 -24.94 -24.45 -13.61
N GLY A 297 -24.40 -25.51 -14.18
CA GLY A 297 -23.09 -26.04 -13.80
C GLY A 297 -21.94 -25.06 -14.03
N LYS A 298 -21.92 -24.36 -15.17
CA LYS A 298 -20.93 -23.30 -15.46
C LYS A 298 -21.01 -22.15 -14.47
N VAL A 299 -22.22 -21.68 -14.13
CA VAL A 299 -22.42 -20.62 -13.14
C VAL A 299 -21.94 -21.07 -11.75
N ARG A 300 -22.25 -22.31 -11.36
CA ARG A 300 -21.78 -22.88 -10.10
C ARG A 300 -20.25 -22.95 -10.04
N TYR A 301 -19.59 -23.42 -11.11
CA TYR A 301 -18.13 -23.44 -11.18
C TYR A 301 -17.53 -22.05 -11.09
N ARG A 302 -18.05 -21.07 -11.85
CA ARG A 302 -17.60 -19.67 -11.78
C ARG A 302 -17.66 -19.13 -10.35
N ARG A 303 -18.76 -19.37 -9.62
CA ARG A 303 -18.87 -18.99 -8.20
C ARG A 303 -17.82 -19.67 -7.33
N MET A 304 -17.56 -20.96 -7.51
CA MET A 304 -16.57 -21.69 -6.71
C MET A 304 -15.13 -21.24 -7.00
N GLU A 305 -14.74 -21.15 -8.27
CA GLU A 305 -13.41 -20.68 -8.68
C GLU A 305 -13.16 -19.24 -8.20
N ARG A 306 -14.19 -18.39 -8.17
CA ARG A 306 -14.12 -17.05 -7.57
C ARG A 306 -13.73 -17.09 -6.10
N GLN A 307 -14.34 -17.98 -5.30
CA GLN A 307 -14.01 -18.13 -3.88
C GLN A 307 -12.61 -18.72 -3.67
N VAL A 308 -12.21 -19.70 -4.50
CA VAL A 308 -10.86 -20.27 -4.47
C VAL A 308 -9.81 -19.19 -4.70
N ARG A 309 -9.97 -18.38 -5.75
CA ARG A 309 -9.08 -17.26 -6.06
C ARG A 309 -9.05 -16.19 -4.97
N ALA A 310 -10.18 -15.96 -4.30
CA ALA A 310 -10.23 -15.04 -3.16
C ALA A 310 -9.31 -15.52 -2.02
N VAL A 311 -9.37 -16.81 -1.67
CA VAL A 311 -8.46 -17.40 -0.66
C VAL A 311 -7.00 -17.30 -1.11
N GLU A 312 -6.69 -17.57 -2.38
CA GLU A 312 -5.32 -17.43 -2.92
C GLU A 312 -4.79 -16.01 -2.85
N LEU A 313 -5.64 -14.99 -3.01
CA LEU A 313 -5.24 -13.58 -2.88
C LEU A 313 -4.90 -13.21 -1.43
N LEU A 314 -5.49 -13.91 -0.46
CA LEU A 314 -5.34 -13.64 0.97
C LEU A 314 -4.29 -14.50 1.67
N SER A 315 -3.59 -15.37 0.93
CA SER A 315 -2.70 -16.40 1.49
C SER A 315 -1.24 -16.19 1.12
N SER A 316 -0.38 -15.95 2.12
CA SER A 316 1.08 -15.89 1.97
C SER A 316 1.79 -16.66 3.10
N LYS A 317 3.08 -16.93 2.93
CA LYS A 317 3.90 -17.64 3.94
C LYS A 317 4.13 -16.81 5.20
N GLU A 318 4.03 -15.49 5.10
CA GLU A 318 4.22 -14.57 6.21
C GLU A 318 2.93 -14.35 7.00
N LYS A 319 1.78 -14.27 6.32
CA LYS A 319 0.47 -14.05 6.94
C LYS A 319 -0.70 -14.55 6.09
N LEU A 320 -1.78 -14.89 6.77
CA LEU A 320 -3.11 -14.98 6.17
C LEU A 320 -3.90 -13.74 6.52
N MET A 321 -4.51 -13.15 5.51
CA MET A 321 -5.27 -11.91 5.67
C MET A 321 -6.74 -12.22 5.91
N ALA A 322 -7.36 -11.53 6.87
CA ALA A 322 -8.77 -11.73 7.17
C ALA A 322 -9.69 -11.23 6.04
N GLY A 323 -9.28 -10.19 5.32
CA GLY A 323 -10.00 -9.74 4.14
C GLY A 323 -9.55 -8.40 3.61
N LEU A 324 -9.71 -8.18 2.31
CA LEU A 324 -9.42 -6.90 1.66
C LEU A 324 -10.71 -6.10 1.41
N PRO A 325 -10.68 -4.75 1.49
CA PRO A 325 -9.50 -3.95 1.79
C PRO A 325 -9.20 -3.83 3.29
N ASN A 326 -10.20 -3.88 4.17
CA ASN A 326 -10.10 -3.33 5.53
C ASN A 326 -9.24 -4.13 6.52
N PHE A 327 -8.85 -5.37 6.19
CA PHE A 327 -8.23 -6.33 7.09
C PHE A 327 -7.13 -7.16 6.38
N ALA A 328 -6.27 -6.47 5.62
CA ALA A 328 -5.10 -7.00 4.90
C ALA A 328 -3.99 -7.57 5.82
N THR A 329 -4.33 -8.03 7.02
CA THR A 329 -3.38 -8.38 8.06
C THR A 329 -3.86 -9.62 8.84
N TYR A 330 -2.99 -10.16 9.69
CA TYR A 330 -3.34 -11.25 10.60
C TYR A 330 -4.48 -10.86 11.54
N PHE A 331 -5.46 -11.76 11.70
CA PHE A 331 -6.46 -11.73 12.77
C PHE A 331 -6.57 -13.10 13.42
N GLY A 332 -6.21 -13.20 14.69
CA GLY A 332 -6.01 -14.50 15.33
C GLY A 332 -7.25 -15.36 15.40
N ARG A 333 -8.37 -14.79 15.90
CA ARG A 333 -9.65 -15.49 15.98
C ARG A 333 -10.14 -15.90 14.59
N ASP A 334 -10.13 -14.97 13.65
CA ASP A 334 -10.73 -15.13 12.32
C ASP A 334 -9.97 -16.21 11.52
N MET A 335 -8.65 -16.26 11.65
CA MET A 335 -7.84 -17.31 11.05
C MET A 335 -8.07 -18.68 11.68
N MET A 336 -8.18 -18.78 13.01
CA MET A 336 -8.50 -20.05 13.68
C MET A 336 -9.89 -20.57 13.29
N MET A 337 -10.89 -19.70 13.26
CA MET A 337 -12.24 -20.05 12.80
C MET A 337 -12.23 -20.49 11.33
N THR A 338 -11.51 -19.77 10.46
CA THR A 338 -11.32 -20.16 9.06
C THR A 338 -10.65 -21.53 8.96
N ALA A 339 -9.60 -21.79 9.74
CA ALA A 339 -8.93 -23.09 9.75
C ALA A 339 -9.88 -24.22 10.13
N LEU A 340 -10.75 -24.03 11.14
CA LEU A 340 -11.75 -25.01 11.54
C LEU A 340 -12.77 -25.29 10.43
N MET A 341 -13.26 -24.25 9.76
CA MET A 341 -14.23 -24.37 8.66
C MET A 341 -13.63 -25.01 7.41
N MET A 342 -12.35 -24.74 7.14
CA MET A 342 -11.68 -25.15 5.90
C MET A 342 -10.98 -26.51 6.01
N ARG A 343 -10.97 -27.16 7.19
CA ARG A 343 -10.37 -28.51 7.42
C ARG A 343 -10.69 -29.53 6.32
N PRO A 344 -11.93 -29.62 5.78
CA PRO A 344 -12.23 -30.63 4.76
C PRO A 344 -11.51 -30.39 3.42
N ILE A 345 -11.10 -29.16 3.12
CA ILE A 345 -10.60 -28.75 1.80
C ILE A 345 -9.16 -28.22 1.81
N TRP A 346 -8.61 -27.91 2.98
CA TRP A 346 -7.22 -27.49 3.14
C TRP A 346 -6.24 -28.65 3.27
N THR A 347 -4.98 -28.38 2.95
CA THR A 347 -3.86 -29.27 3.28
C THR A 347 -3.62 -29.27 4.80
N ALA A 348 -2.94 -30.30 5.31
CA ALA A 348 -2.44 -30.30 6.68
C ALA A 348 -1.48 -29.13 6.91
N GLY A 349 -0.58 -28.86 5.96
CA GLY A 349 0.37 -27.76 6.01
C GLY A 349 -0.30 -26.38 6.12
N MET A 350 -1.44 -26.16 5.46
CA MET A 350 -2.20 -24.92 5.60
C MET A 350 -2.80 -24.75 7.01
N SER A 351 -3.25 -25.85 7.60
CA SER A 351 -3.75 -25.86 8.99
C SER A 351 -2.61 -25.59 9.99
N GLU A 352 -1.47 -26.24 9.80
CA GLU A 352 -0.24 -26.00 10.60
C GLU A 352 0.25 -24.57 10.44
N HIS A 353 0.18 -24.00 9.24
CA HIS A 353 0.57 -22.63 8.98
C HIS A 353 -0.25 -21.63 9.82
N VAL A 354 -1.58 -21.80 9.90
CA VAL A 354 -2.44 -20.98 10.77
C VAL A 354 -2.06 -21.14 12.24
N LEU A 355 -1.95 -22.39 12.72
CA LEU A 355 -1.62 -22.67 14.11
C LEU A 355 -0.25 -22.11 14.49
N ALA A 356 0.76 -22.27 13.63
CA ALA A 356 2.09 -21.73 13.85
C ALA A 356 2.09 -20.19 13.85
N SER A 357 1.27 -19.54 13.02
CA SER A 357 1.11 -18.08 13.06
C SER A 357 0.53 -17.60 14.39
N VAL A 358 -0.48 -18.28 14.91
CA VAL A 358 -1.07 -17.99 16.22
C VAL A 358 -0.06 -18.21 17.34
N LEU A 359 0.64 -19.35 17.35
CA LEU A 359 1.61 -19.70 18.39
C LEU A 359 2.79 -18.72 18.45
N ARG A 360 3.27 -18.24 17.29
CA ARG A 360 4.35 -17.22 17.23
C ARG A 360 3.94 -15.87 17.81
N LYS A 361 2.63 -15.61 17.87
CA LYS A 361 2.04 -14.33 18.28
C LYS A 361 1.34 -14.44 19.64
N LEU A 362 1.73 -15.40 20.48
CA LEU A 362 1.24 -15.48 21.86
C LEU A 362 1.92 -14.44 22.74
N GLY A 363 1.12 -13.73 23.54
CA GLY A 363 1.62 -12.89 24.61
C GLY A 363 2.26 -13.73 25.74
N PRO A 364 3.04 -13.10 26.63
CA PRO A 364 3.68 -13.81 27.75
C PRO A 364 2.71 -14.56 28.67
N GLY A 365 1.45 -14.12 28.74
CA GLY A 365 0.37 -14.77 29.48
C GLY A 365 -0.36 -15.89 28.73
N GLY A 366 -0.01 -16.14 27.47
CA GLY A 366 -0.70 -17.10 26.60
C GLY A 366 -1.90 -16.52 25.84
N ASP A 367 -2.12 -15.20 25.91
CA ASP A 367 -3.13 -14.51 25.13
C ASP A 367 -2.77 -14.51 23.64
N VAL A 368 -3.76 -14.72 22.77
CA VAL A 368 -3.57 -14.65 21.31
C VAL A 368 -3.75 -13.20 20.87
N SER A 369 -2.78 -12.67 20.10
CA SER A 369 -2.92 -11.34 19.51
C SER A 369 -4.21 -11.23 18.69
N HIS A 370 -5.00 -10.17 18.92
CA HIS A 370 -6.23 -9.94 18.17
C HIS A 370 -5.93 -9.66 16.69
N GLU A 371 -4.97 -8.75 16.46
CA GLU A 371 -4.49 -8.28 15.17
C GLU A 371 -2.97 -8.01 15.26
N GLU A 372 -2.30 -7.71 14.13
CA GLU A 372 -0.93 -7.18 14.10
C GLU A 372 -0.89 -5.81 13.41
N ALA A 373 -0.10 -4.89 13.96
CA ALA A 373 0.20 -3.61 13.32
C ALA A 373 1.50 -3.70 12.53
N LEU A 374 1.40 -3.53 11.20
CA LEU A 374 2.52 -3.60 10.26
C LEU A 374 2.78 -2.25 9.57
N GLY A 375 3.99 -2.06 9.06
CA GLY A 375 4.36 -0.92 8.21
C GLY A 375 3.96 0.43 8.82
N GLY A 376 3.15 1.20 8.09
CA GLY A 376 2.68 2.51 8.54
C GLY A 376 1.87 2.47 9.85
N GLN A 377 1.12 1.39 10.12
CA GLN A 377 0.41 1.24 11.39
C GLN A 377 1.38 1.01 12.55
N ALA A 378 2.42 0.20 12.35
CA ALA A 378 3.47 0.00 13.36
C ALA A 378 4.15 1.33 13.71
N ILE A 379 4.44 2.17 12.71
CA ILE A 379 5.00 3.52 12.93
C ILE A 379 4.07 4.36 13.80
N ARG A 380 2.78 4.42 13.45
CA ARG A 380 1.78 5.20 14.18
C ARG A 380 1.73 4.80 15.64
N GLU A 381 1.78 3.51 15.93
CA GLU A 381 1.68 3.01 17.30
C GLU A 381 2.96 3.13 18.09
N ASN A 382 4.11 2.87 17.47
CA ASN A 382 5.39 3.12 18.11
C ASN A 382 5.61 4.63 18.37
N ALA A 383 4.96 5.51 17.61
CA ALA A 383 4.94 6.94 17.91
C ALA A 383 4.25 7.28 19.24
N VAL A 384 3.19 6.55 19.63
CA VAL A 384 2.54 6.70 20.94
C VAL A 384 3.43 6.21 22.08
N VAL A 385 4.10 5.07 21.88
CA VAL A 385 5.09 4.55 22.85
C VAL A 385 6.22 5.57 23.03
N TYR A 386 6.72 6.11 21.94
CA TYR A 386 7.76 7.14 21.96
C TYR A 386 7.31 8.41 22.70
N ASP A 387 6.12 8.96 22.40
CA ASP A 387 5.57 10.14 23.09
C ASP A 387 5.46 9.91 24.60
N SER A 388 5.00 8.71 25.01
CA SER A 388 4.91 8.32 26.42
C SER A 388 6.29 8.33 27.10
N LEU A 389 7.31 7.80 26.44
CA LEU A 389 8.69 7.78 26.94
C LEU A 389 9.29 9.20 27.04
N ILE A 390 9.08 10.05 26.03
CA ILE A 390 9.56 11.43 26.04
C ILE A 390 8.84 12.27 27.10
N THR A 391 7.54 12.07 27.29
CA THR A 391 6.76 12.69 28.37
C THR A 391 7.30 12.27 29.74
N GLY A 392 7.57 10.98 29.94
CA GLY A 392 8.20 10.47 31.15
C GLY A 392 9.59 11.05 31.40
N TYR A 393 10.42 11.11 30.35
CA TYR A 393 11.75 11.71 30.39
C TYR A 393 11.70 13.16 30.87
N ARG A 394 10.83 13.99 30.28
CA ARG A 394 10.69 15.41 30.66
C ARG A 394 10.26 15.56 32.12
N ARG A 395 9.34 14.72 32.60
CA ARG A 395 8.91 14.72 34.01
C ARG A 395 10.07 14.35 34.94
N ALA A 396 10.80 13.27 34.64
CA ALA A 396 11.95 12.84 35.44
C ALA A 396 13.08 13.87 35.45
N SER A 397 13.36 14.50 34.31
CA SER A 397 14.35 15.56 34.17
C SER A 397 14.01 16.79 35.01
N ARG A 398 12.75 17.25 34.99
CA ARG A 398 12.27 18.36 35.84
C ARG A 398 12.35 18.04 37.34
N ALA A 399 12.14 16.78 37.72
CA ALA A 399 12.26 16.32 39.10
C ALA A 399 13.71 16.03 39.54
N GLY A 400 14.71 16.23 38.67
CA GLY A 400 16.12 15.96 38.99
C GLY A 400 16.51 14.47 39.03
N HIS A 401 15.62 13.54 38.66
CA HIS A 401 15.86 12.10 38.66
C HIS A 401 16.64 11.64 37.42
N ARG A 402 17.95 11.97 37.36
CA ARG A 402 18.81 11.71 36.19
C ARG A 402 18.83 10.25 35.72
N PRO A 403 19.04 9.23 36.58
CA PRO A 403 19.09 7.83 36.11
C PRO A 403 17.81 7.38 35.40
N LYS A 404 16.65 7.81 35.92
CA LYS A 404 15.35 7.53 35.30
C LYS A 404 15.19 8.25 33.96
N ALA A 405 15.60 9.51 33.89
CA ALA A 405 15.54 10.29 32.65
C ALA A 405 16.42 9.65 31.55
N ASP A 406 17.64 9.22 31.88
CA ASP A 406 18.57 8.60 30.94
C ASP A 406 18.05 7.24 30.43
N SER A 407 17.48 6.42 31.32
CA SER A 407 16.84 5.15 30.96
C SER A 407 15.67 5.35 29.99
N LEU A 408 14.81 6.36 30.23
CA LEU A 408 13.67 6.66 29.36
C LEU A 408 14.12 7.15 27.98
N LEU A 409 15.18 7.97 27.91
CA LEU A 409 15.78 8.35 26.62
C LEU A 409 16.38 7.16 25.88
N GLN A 410 17.04 6.23 26.58
CA GLN A 410 17.58 5.02 25.95
C GLN A 410 16.47 4.17 25.34
N GLN A 411 15.37 3.97 26.06
CA GLN A 411 14.19 3.28 25.55
C GLN A 411 13.59 4.02 24.35
N ALA A 412 13.48 5.35 24.40
CA ALA A 412 12.96 6.14 23.29
C ALA A 412 13.82 5.98 22.02
N ARG A 413 15.16 5.96 22.16
CA ARG A 413 16.08 5.68 21.04
C ARG A 413 15.91 4.25 20.50
N SER A 414 15.70 3.27 21.38
CA SER A 414 15.40 1.89 20.97
C SER A 414 14.14 1.81 20.11
N VAL A 415 13.07 2.49 20.51
CA VAL A 415 11.82 2.57 19.74
C VAL A 415 12.05 3.20 18.37
N LEU A 416 12.79 4.31 18.28
CA LEU A 416 13.10 4.93 16.98
C LEU A 416 13.98 4.05 16.07
N GLY A 417 14.91 3.29 16.66
CA GLY A 417 15.76 2.35 15.92
C GLY A 417 14.96 1.21 15.26
N GLU A 418 13.80 0.89 15.81
CA GLU A 418 12.90 -0.17 15.34
C GLU A 418 11.47 0.37 15.08
N LEU A 419 11.31 1.60 14.56
CA LEU A 419 10.00 2.27 14.50
C LEU A 419 8.92 1.49 13.71
N GLN A 420 9.34 0.69 12.73
CA GLN A 420 8.45 -0.17 11.94
C GLN A 420 8.25 -1.57 12.51
N LYS A 421 8.82 -1.88 13.68
CA LYS A 421 8.67 -3.19 14.30
C LYS A 421 7.20 -3.48 14.53
N THR A 422 6.75 -4.60 13.99
CA THR A 422 5.40 -5.11 14.14
C THR A 422 5.02 -5.11 15.60
N ARG A 423 3.84 -4.57 15.91
CA ARG A 423 3.27 -4.68 17.24
C ARG A 423 2.20 -5.76 17.26
N GLU A 424 2.22 -6.55 18.32
CA GLU A 424 1.36 -7.71 18.58
C GLU A 424 1.14 -7.79 20.11
N ASN A 425 0.04 -8.40 20.55
CA ASN A 425 -0.27 -8.62 21.98
C ASN A 425 -0.37 -7.32 22.82
N TYR A 426 -1.08 -6.33 22.30
CA TYR A 426 -1.37 -5.06 22.97
C TYR A 426 -2.78 -4.60 22.59
N HIS A 427 -3.33 -3.68 23.38
CA HIS A 427 -4.56 -2.97 23.04
C HIS A 427 -4.27 -1.99 21.90
N MET A 428 -4.89 -2.20 20.74
CA MET A 428 -4.65 -1.35 19.59
C MET A 428 -5.26 0.03 19.81
N ILE A 429 -4.64 1.06 19.21
CA ILE A 429 -5.10 2.46 19.35
C ILE A 429 -6.57 2.63 18.94
N ASP A 430 -7.08 1.74 18.10
CA ASP A 430 -8.42 1.79 17.56
C ASP A 430 -9.33 0.63 17.95
N ASP A 431 -8.97 -0.14 18.97
CA ASP A 431 -9.89 -1.09 19.61
C ASP A 431 -11.07 -0.39 20.33
N GLU A 432 -10.98 0.93 20.56
CA GLU A 432 -12.00 1.72 21.28
C GLU A 432 -12.92 2.58 20.39
N PHE A 433 -12.85 2.46 19.06
CA PHE A 433 -13.67 3.28 18.13
C PHE A 433 -14.94 2.59 17.61
#